data_AF-A0A4P2R6S6-F1
#
_entry.id   AF-A0A4P2R6S6-F1
#
_cell.length_a   1.000
_cell.length_b   1.000
_cell.length_c   1.000
_cell.angle_alpha   90.00
_cell.angle_beta   90.00
_cell.angle_gamma   90.00
#
_symmetry.space_group_name_H-M   'P 1'
#
loop_
_entity.id
_entity.type
_entity.pdbx_description
1 polymer ?
#
loop_
_entity_poly.entity_id
_entity_poly.type
_entity_poly.pdbx_seq_one_letter_code
_entity_poly.pdbx_strand_id
1 'polypeptide(L)'
;MTILSTEWQTPLAVISRDMRSGMHLWRMLSCTGDLFLPRRLEHWADHSSSAFVERAPGPKPPNAGYPMLSEVYRLTERGMRLRDKGLDELTDAPSLPIAGTEAYSPSAPWVLLEDGRLARL
;
A
#
# COMPACT_ATOMS: atom_id res chain seq x y z
N MET A 1 6.86 -9.05 8.45
CA MET A 1 6.04 -8.00 9.09
C MET A 1 4.77 -7.86 8.25
N THR A 2 3.61 -8.30 8.74
CA THR A 2 2.40 -8.39 7.92
C THR A 2 1.41 -7.30 8.29
N ILE A 3 1.45 -6.20 7.53
CA ILE A 3 0.64 -4.99 7.78
C ILE A 3 -0.82 -5.23 7.36
N LEU A 4 -1.07 -5.56 6.08
CA LEU A 4 -2.39 -5.93 5.55
C LEU A 4 -2.57 -7.46 5.54
N SER A 5 -3.79 -7.94 5.75
CA SER A 5 -4.14 -9.38 5.68
C SER A 5 -5.39 -9.63 4.84
N THR A 6 -5.85 -10.88 4.81
CA THR A 6 -7.09 -11.32 4.18
C THR A 6 -8.35 -10.92 4.96
N GLU A 7 -8.19 -10.48 6.21
CA GLU A 7 -9.28 -9.89 7.00
C GLU A 7 -9.55 -8.45 6.56
N TRP A 8 -10.80 -8.01 6.67
CA TRP A 8 -11.20 -6.63 6.40
C TRP A 8 -10.67 -5.69 7.48
N GLN A 9 -9.91 -4.68 7.07
CA GLN A 9 -9.25 -3.75 7.99
C GLN A 9 -9.44 -2.32 7.52
N THR A 10 -9.75 -1.41 8.45
CA THR A 10 -9.70 0.04 8.18
C THR A 10 -8.25 0.51 8.12
N PRO A 11 -7.93 1.63 7.46
CA PRO A 11 -6.58 2.23 7.52
C PRO A 11 -6.04 2.40 8.95
N LEU A 12 -6.92 2.74 9.92
CA LEU A 12 -6.54 2.85 11.32
C LEU A 12 -6.12 1.49 11.92
N ALA A 13 -6.86 0.43 11.61
CA ALA A 13 -6.53 -0.92 12.06
C ALA A 13 -5.22 -1.42 11.44
N VAL A 14 -4.93 -1.05 10.19
CA VAL A 14 -3.68 -1.39 9.49
C VAL A 14 -2.46 -0.77 10.19
N ILE A 15 -2.56 0.49 10.60
CA ILE A 15 -1.49 1.18 11.35
C ILE A 15 -1.35 0.65 12.78
N SER A 16 -2.46 0.26 13.42
CA SER A 16 -2.50 -0.04 14.85
C SER A 16 -2.32 -1.52 15.20
N ARG A 17 -2.18 -2.41 14.20
CA ARG A 17 -2.21 -3.88 14.38
C ARG A 17 -1.16 -4.42 15.35
N ASP A 18 0.03 -3.85 15.34
CA ASP A 18 1.13 -4.11 16.29
C ASP A 18 1.89 -2.80 16.47
N MET A 19 2.18 -2.39 17.71
CA MET A 19 2.85 -1.11 17.98
C MET A 19 4.21 -1.00 17.28
N ARG A 20 4.96 -2.11 17.19
CA ARG A 20 6.27 -2.10 16.52
C ARG A 20 6.12 -1.96 15.01
N SER A 21 5.29 -2.82 14.41
CA SER A 21 5.01 -2.77 12.97
C SER A 21 4.36 -1.46 12.54
N GLY A 22 3.47 -0.91 13.36
CA GLY A 22 2.79 0.36 13.18
C GLY A 22 3.74 1.55 13.22
N MET A 23 4.68 1.59 14.16
CA MET A 23 5.73 2.62 14.19
C MET A 23 6.68 2.52 13.00
N HIS A 24 7.06 1.31 12.57
CA HIS A 24 7.88 1.11 11.38
C HIS A 24 7.16 1.60 10.12
N LEU A 25 5.88 1.25 9.98
CA LEU A 25 5.03 1.75 8.90
C LEU A 25 4.92 3.28 8.93
N TRP A 26 4.60 3.86 10.09
CA TRP A 26 4.54 5.31 10.28
C TRP A 26 5.83 6.01 9.89
N ARG A 27 6.97 5.48 10.32
CA ARG A 27 8.29 6.02 9.97
C ARG A 27 8.53 5.93 8.47
N MET A 28 8.21 4.81 7.84
CA MET A 28 8.35 4.63 6.39
C MET A 28 7.50 5.64 5.62
N LEU A 29 6.20 5.75 5.94
CA LEU A 29 5.27 6.70 5.33
C LEU A 29 5.73 8.16 5.52
N SER A 30 6.28 8.48 6.70
CA SER A 30 6.83 9.81 7.00
C SER A 30 8.10 10.12 6.20
N CYS A 31 8.94 9.11 5.94
CA CYS A 31 10.20 9.28 5.20
C CYS A 31 10.01 9.31 3.67
N THR A 32 9.01 8.61 3.12
CA THR A 32 8.74 8.59 1.68
C THR A 32 7.86 9.76 1.23
N GLY A 33 7.27 10.50 2.16
CA GLY A 33 6.25 11.52 1.87
C GLY A 33 4.87 10.93 1.58
N ASP A 34 4.72 9.60 1.69
CA ASP A 34 3.47 8.88 1.53
C ASP A 34 2.62 8.97 2.81
N LEU A 35 2.38 10.18 3.30
CA LEU A 35 1.71 10.44 4.58
C LEU A 35 0.22 10.04 4.56
N PHE A 36 -0.33 9.66 3.41
CA PHE A 36 -1.74 9.34 3.24
C PHE A 36 -1.94 7.85 2.95
N LEU A 37 -1.74 7.01 3.97
CA LEU A 37 -2.08 5.59 3.90
C LEU A 37 -3.46 5.29 3.28
N PRO A 38 -4.55 6.03 3.59
CA PRO A 38 -5.83 5.83 2.92
C PRO A 38 -5.72 5.95 1.39
N ARG A 39 -5.05 7.01 0.91
CA ARG A 39 -4.83 7.23 -0.52
C ARG A 39 -3.97 6.14 -1.15
N ARG A 40 -2.97 5.63 -0.42
CA ARG A 40 -2.17 4.51 -0.93
C ARG A 40 -3.01 3.23 -1.07
N LEU A 41 -3.92 2.96 -0.13
CA LEU A 41 -4.84 1.83 -0.20
C LEU A 41 -5.85 2.00 -1.35
N GLU A 42 -6.35 3.22 -1.59
CA GLU A 42 -7.17 3.56 -2.77
C GLU A 42 -6.41 3.28 -4.07
N HIS A 43 -5.17 3.77 -4.21
CA HIS A 43 -4.36 3.54 -5.40
C HIS A 43 -4.19 2.04 -5.70
N TRP A 44 -4.01 1.20 -4.67
CA TRP A 44 -3.92 -0.26 -4.85
C TRP A 44 -5.26 -0.91 -5.15
N ALA A 45 -6.36 -0.43 -4.56
CA ALA A 45 -7.70 -0.95 -4.82
C ALA A 45 -8.23 -0.59 -6.22
N ASP A 46 -7.83 0.57 -6.74
CA ASP A 46 -8.22 1.06 -8.07
C ASP A 46 -7.26 0.57 -9.17
N HIS A 47 -6.17 -0.12 -8.82
CA HIS A 47 -5.17 -0.60 -9.78
C HIS A 47 -5.68 -1.82 -10.58
N SER A 48 -5.91 -1.61 -11.88
CA SER A 48 -6.65 -2.53 -12.75
C SER A 48 -5.88 -3.77 -13.21
N SER A 49 -4.55 -3.81 -13.04
CA SER A 49 -3.74 -4.92 -13.56
C SER A 49 -4.05 -6.25 -12.87
N SER A 50 -4.66 -6.24 -11.67
CA SER A 50 -5.06 -7.51 -11.05
C SER A 50 -5.96 -7.53 -9.80
N ALA A 51 -6.39 -6.39 -9.25
CA ALA A 51 -7.06 -6.32 -7.95
C ALA A 51 -6.28 -7.05 -6.83
N PHE A 52 -5.14 -6.49 -6.43
CA PHE A 52 -4.34 -7.00 -5.29
C PHE A 52 -4.99 -6.69 -3.94
N VAL A 53 -5.69 -5.57 -3.87
CA VAL A 53 -6.39 -5.08 -2.69
C VAL A 53 -7.85 -4.91 -3.05
N GLU A 54 -8.73 -5.47 -2.22
CA GLU A 54 -10.16 -5.22 -2.32
C GLU A 54 -10.56 -4.10 -1.36
N ARG A 55 -11.66 -3.43 -1.70
CA ARG A 55 -12.22 -2.30 -0.96
C ARG A 55 -13.72 -2.49 -0.77
N ALA A 56 -14.20 -2.20 0.43
CA ALA A 56 -15.62 -2.20 0.76
C ALA A 56 -15.97 -1.03 1.68
N PRO A 57 -17.26 -0.63 1.76
CA PRO A 57 -17.70 0.39 2.70
C PRO A 57 -17.31 0.02 4.13
N GLY A 58 -16.70 0.96 4.84
CA GLY A 58 -16.33 0.80 6.24
C GLY A 58 -17.52 0.98 7.17
N PRO A 59 -17.33 0.75 8.47
CA PRO A 59 -18.34 1.07 9.46
C PRO A 59 -18.71 2.56 9.35
N LYS A 60 -20.00 2.89 9.44
CA LYS A 60 -20.50 4.28 9.49
C LYS A 60 -20.72 4.68 10.95
N PRO A 61 -19.69 5.09 11.70
CA PRO A 61 -19.91 5.63 13.03
C PRO A 61 -20.74 6.92 12.92
N PRO A 62 -21.46 7.33 13.97
CA PRO A 62 -22.33 8.50 13.96
C PRO A 62 -21.65 9.82 13.53
N ASN A 63 -20.31 9.87 13.51
CA ASN A 63 -19.48 10.97 13.00
C ASN A 63 -18.68 10.56 11.76
N ALA A 64 -19.35 10.12 10.69
CA ALA A 64 -18.78 9.47 9.49
C ALA A 64 -17.87 10.34 8.57
N GLY A 65 -17.18 11.35 9.12
CA GLY A 65 -16.27 12.24 8.39
C GLY A 65 -14.79 11.86 8.46
N TYR A 66 -14.43 10.69 9.01
CA TYR A 66 -13.03 10.28 9.17
C TYR A 66 -12.58 9.35 8.02
N PRO A 67 -11.68 9.79 7.12
CA PRO A 67 -11.20 8.98 5.99
C PRO A 67 -10.58 7.64 6.41
N MET A 68 -10.05 7.55 7.62
CA MET A 68 -9.46 6.33 8.16
C MET A 68 -10.48 5.27 8.59
N LEU A 69 -11.79 5.55 8.51
CA LEU A 69 -12.88 4.64 8.88
C LEU A 69 -13.92 4.45 7.76
N SER A 70 -13.87 5.26 6.70
CA SER A 70 -14.88 5.27 5.63
C SER A 70 -14.88 4.00 4.78
N GLU A 71 -13.74 3.33 4.70
CA GLU A 71 -13.53 2.12 3.89
C GLU A 71 -12.72 1.08 4.65
N VAL A 72 -12.94 -0.18 4.29
CA VAL A 72 -12.15 -1.33 4.73
C VAL A 72 -11.49 -1.99 3.53
N TYR A 73 -10.29 -2.51 3.75
CA TYR A 73 -9.46 -3.12 2.72
C TYR A 73 -9.00 -4.51 3.17
N ARG A 74 -8.78 -5.41 2.21
CA ARG A 74 -8.14 -6.72 2.43
C ARG A 74 -7.26 -7.11 1.25
N LEU A 75 -6.29 -7.98 1.48
CA LEU A 75 -5.52 -8.60 0.41
C LEU A 75 -6.33 -9.70 -0.27
N THR A 76 -6.26 -9.76 -1.59
CA THR A 76 -6.63 -10.96 -2.35
C THR A 76 -5.55 -12.04 -2.22
N GLU A 77 -5.82 -13.26 -2.70
CA GLU A 77 -4.78 -14.30 -2.79
C GLU A 77 -3.57 -13.83 -3.62
N ARG A 78 -3.82 -13.07 -4.69
CA ARG A 78 -2.74 -12.48 -5.50
C ARG A 78 -2.01 -11.40 -4.71
N GLY A 79 -2.73 -10.55 -3.98
CA GLY A 79 -2.13 -9.58 -3.05
C GLY A 79 -1.23 -10.22 -1.99
N MET A 80 -1.62 -11.40 -1.47
CA MET A 80 -0.75 -12.16 -0.56
C MET A 80 0.54 -12.64 -1.26
N ARG A 81 0.44 -13.16 -2.49
CA ARG A 81 1.61 -13.58 -3.25
C ARG A 81 2.56 -12.40 -3.52
N LEU A 82 2.02 -11.25 -3.92
CA LEU A 82 2.80 -10.03 -4.13
C LEU A 82 3.52 -9.59 -2.85
N ARG A 83 2.83 -9.60 -1.71
CA ARG A 83 3.45 -9.28 -0.41
C ARG A 83 4.61 -10.21 -0.08
N ASP A 84 4.45 -11.50 -0.33
CA ASP A 84 5.39 -12.53 0.11
C ASP A 84 6.55 -12.74 -0.87
N LYS A 85 6.34 -12.48 -2.16
CA LYS A 85 7.31 -12.75 -3.24
C LYS A 85 7.82 -11.51 -3.98
N GLY A 86 7.21 -10.34 -3.75
CA GLY A 86 7.50 -9.13 -4.51
C GLY A 86 6.66 -9.02 -5.79
N LEU A 87 7.03 -8.05 -6.63
CA LEU A 87 6.37 -7.80 -7.91
C LEU A 87 6.90 -8.76 -8.98
N ASP A 88 5.99 -9.31 -9.79
CA ASP A 88 6.38 -10.08 -10.98
C ASP A 88 6.73 -9.11 -12.13
N GLU A 89 5.92 -8.06 -12.31
CA GLU A 89 6.16 -6.95 -13.22
C GLU A 89 6.02 -5.59 -12.52
N LEU A 90 6.70 -4.55 -13.00
CA LEU A 90 6.58 -3.21 -12.40
C LEU A 90 5.16 -2.62 -12.53
N THR A 91 4.43 -3.02 -13.57
CA THR A 91 3.02 -2.71 -13.83
C THR A 91 2.07 -3.37 -12.84
N ASP A 92 2.54 -4.30 -11.99
CA ASP A 92 1.75 -4.87 -10.90
C ASP A 92 1.55 -3.87 -9.76
N ALA A 93 2.39 -2.85 -9.62
CA ALA A 93 2.21 -1.82 -8.59
C ALA A 93 1.65 -0.51 -9.18
N PRO A 94 0.74 0.17 -8.47
CA PRO A 94 0.43 1.55 -8.80
C PRO A 94 1.66 2.42 -8.51
N SER A 95 1.91 3.40 -9.38
CA SER A 95 3.01 4.37 -9.24
C SER A 95 3.04 4.95 -7.82
N LEU A 96 4.24 5.12 -7.29
CA LEU A 96 4.46 5.67 -5.96
C LEU A 96 5.37 6.90 -6.06
N PRO A 97 4.84 8.12 -5.87
CA PRO A 97 5.67 9.31 -5.78
C PRO A 97 6.59 9.24 -4.56
N ILE A 98 7.89 9.40 -4.76
CA ILE A 98 8.91 9.44 -3.70
C ILE A 98 9.87 10.58 -4.01
N ALA A 99 9.99 11.57 -3.12
CA ALA A 99 11.01 12.62 -3.20
C ALA A 99 11.16 13.32 -4.58
N GLY A 100 10.04 13.58 -5.27
CA GLY A 100 10.04 14.24 -6.59
C GLY A 100 10.27 13.30 -7.78
N THR A 101 10.33 11.99 -7.55
CA THR A 101 10.31 10.95 -8.60
C THR A 101 9.12 10.00 -8.40
N GLU A 102 8.95 9.04 -9.30
CA GLU A 102 7.92 8.01 -9.22
C GLU A 102 8.58 6.63 -9.25
N ALA A 103 8.47 5.89 -8.15
CA ALA A 103 8.76 4.47 -8.14
C ALA A 103 7.68 3.73 -8.95
N TYR A 104 8.10 2.68 -9.67
CA TYR A 104 7.26 1.85 -10.55
C TYR A 104 6.62 2.59 -11.73
N SER A 105 7.12 3.79 -12.09
CA SER A 105 6.64 4.51 -13.26
C SER A 105 6.83 3.66 -14.53
N PRO A 106 5.78 3.39 -15.33
CA PRO A 106 5.92 2.58 -16.55
C PRO A 106 6.84 3.20 -17.60
N SER A 107 7.01 4.53 -17.57
CA SER A 107 7.80 5.27 -18.55
C SER A 107 9.26 5.49 -18.13
N ALA A 108 9.58 5.36 -16.83
CA ALA A 108 10.93 5.57 -16.31
C ALA A 108 11.10 4.93 -14.92
N PRO A 109 11.02 3.60 -14.77
CA PRO A 109 11.00 2.98 -13.46
C PRO A 109 12.39 2.96 -12.83
N TRP A 110 12.45 3.36 -11.56
CA TRP A 110 13.56 3.05 -10.68
C TRP A 110 13.34 1.69 -10.02
N VAL A 111 14.35 0.82 -10.08
CA VAL A 111 14.33 -0.51 -9.46
C VAL A 111 15.51 -0.68 -8.52
N LEU A 112 15.31 -1.41 -7.42
CA LEU A 112 16.37 -1.88 -6.54
C LEU A 112 16.71 -3.32 -6.93
N LEU A 113 17.94 -3.55 -7.38
CA LEU A 113 18.43 -4.88 -7.74
C LEU A 113 18.74 -5.69 -6.47
N GLU A 114 18.80 -7.02 -6.60
CA GLU A 114 19.16 -7.91 -5.49
C GLU A 114 20.52 -7.58 -4.85
N ASP A 115 21.44 -7.02 -5.65
CA ASP A 115 22.77 -6.57 -5.19
C ASP A 115 22.74 -5.20 -4.46
N GLY A 116 21.56 -4.62 -4.24
CA GLY A 116 21.37 -3.37 -3.51
C GLY A 116 21.60 -2.10 -4.34
N ARG A 117 21.87 -2.21 -5.64
CA ARG A 117 22.01 -1.03 -6.51
C ARG A 117 20.67 -0.52 -6.98
N LEU A 118 20.54 0.81 -7.00
CA LEU A 118 19.43 1.50 -7.63
C LEU A 118 19.74 1.69 -9.13
N ALA A 119 18.85 1.23 -10.00
CA ALA A 119 19.01 1.32 -11.46
C ALA A 119 17.77 1.91 -12.12
N ARG A 120 17.98 2.50 -13.29
CA ARG A 120 16.91 2.97 -14.19
C ARG A 120 16.84 2.01 -15.38
N LEU A 121 15.65 1.47 -15.65
CA LEU A 121 15.40 0.63 -16.83
C LEU A 121 14.95 1.50 -18.02
#